data_AF-A0A5C8QAG0-F1
#
_entry.id   AF-A0A5C8QAG0-F1
#
_cell.length_a   1.000
_cell.length_b   1.000
_cell.length_c   1.000
_cell.angle_alpha   90.00
_cell.angle_beta   90.00
_cell.angle_gamma   90.00
#
_symmetry.space_group_name_H-M   'P 1'
#
loop_
_entity.id
_entity.type
_entity.pdbx_description
1 polymer ?
#
loop_
_entity_poly.entity_id
_entity_poly.type
_entity_poly.pdbx_seq_one_letter_code
_entity_poly.pdbx_strand_id
1 'polypeptide(L)'
;MNNRTVSAHQDAAFKLGQAFRAAGLPSLSAVPTTERGTPKIALSAIDPETAAEVARLIRKALTRTHKVADALRSTAETLALDLPELHVDNNKVSMGNLSLPTADRLARHLGAPDRETGTAIEARDVADRLRTAFKNATGGVLRIDHPEHPHSRSGSLSLKAIDVNTARRLVMALQFGGPA
;
A
#
# COMPACT_ATOMS: atom_id res chain seq x y z
N MET A 1 19.10 29.14 13.81
CA MET A 1 18.42 27.82 13.72
C MET A 1 19.12 26.86 12.73
N ASN A 2 20.46 26.88 12.56
CA ASN A 2 21.14 26.17 11.45
C ASN A 2 21.86 24.86 11.83
N ASN A 3 22.19 24.61 13.10
CA ASN A 3 23.00 23.42 13.46
C ASN A 3 22.22 22.09 13.44
N ARG A 4 20.91 22.09 13.68
CA ARG A 4 20.11 20.84 13.69
C ARG A 4 19.90 20.25 12.29
N THR A 5 19.71 21.10 11.29
CA THR A 5 19.43 20.69 9.91
C THR A 5 20.65 20.12 9.21
N VAL A 6 21.83 20.69 9.45
CA VAL A 6 23.12 20.18 8.91
C VAL A 6 23.45 18.81 9.49
N SER A 7 23.19 18.60 10.78
CA SER A 7 23.44 17.32 11.47
C SER A 7 22.50 16.21 10.97
N ALA A 8 21.20 16.48 10.81
CA ALA A 8 20.25 15.48 10.31
C ALA A 8 20.53 15.05 8.85
N HIS A 9 21.02 16.00 8.04
CA HIS A 9 21.32 15.77 6.63
C HIS A 9 22.58 14.92 6.44
N GLN A 10 23.62 15.17 7.23
CA GLN A 10 24.83 14.34 7.26
C GLN A 10 24.55 12.93 7.78
N ASP A 11 23.73 12.80 8.83
CA ASP A 11 23.32 11.51 9.39
C ASP A 11 22.54 10.67 8.36
N ALA A 12 21.62 11.29 7.61
CA ALA A 12 20.88 10.61 6.56
C ALA A 12 21.79 10.10 5.42
N ALA A 13 22.77 10.89 4.99
CA ALA A 13 23.75 10.46 3.98
C ALA A 13 24.63 9.32 4.51
N PHE A 14 25.07 9.39 5.76
CA PHE A 14 25.86 8.34 6.40
C PHE A 14 25.10 7.01 6.50
N LYS A 15 23.83 7.05 6.93
CA LYS A 15 22.94 5.88 6.99
C LYS A 15 22.74 5.26 5.61
N LEU A 16 22.52 6.08 4.59
CA LEU A 16 22.34 5.60 3.22
C LEU A 16 23.63 4.95 2.69
N GLY A 17 24.80 5.56 2.96
CA GLY A 17 26.10 4.98 2.61
C GLY A 17 26.38 3.65 3.33
N GLN A 18 25.94 3.48 4.59
CA GLN A 18 26.01 2.19 5.27
C GLN A 18 25.13 1.13 4.59
N ALA A 19 23.91 1.49 4.20
CA ALA A 19 23.00 0.57 3.52
C ALA A 19 23.57 0.11 2.16
N PHE A 20 24.19 1.00 1.39
CA PHE A 20 24.87 0.63 0.14
C PHE A 20 26.03 -0.33 0.36
N ARG A 21 26.89 -0.08 1.35
CA ARG A 21 27.96 -1.02 1.70
C ARG A 21 27.43 -2.39 2.12
N ALA A 22 26.41 -2.41 2.97
CA ALA A 22 25.76 -3.66 3.40
C ALA A 22 25.10 -4.41 2.23
N ALA A 23 24.63 -3.68 1.22
CA ALA A 23 24.05 -4.25 0.01
C ALA A 23 25.08 -4.66 -1.06
N GLY A 24 26.38 -4.50 -0.80
CA GLY A 24 27.44 -4.84 -1.77
C GLY A 24 27.65 -3.79 -2.86
N LEU A 25 27.23 -2.54 -2.63
CA LEU A 25 27.34 -1.41 -3.56
C LEU A 25 28.33 -0.33 -3.06
N PRO A 26 29.63 -0.64 -2.93
CA PRO A 26 30.61 0.30 -2.36
C PRO A 26 30.91 1.50 -3.27
N SER A 27 30.62 1.40 -4.57
CA SER A 27 30.77 2.48 -5.55
C SER A 27 29.70 3.58 -5.40
N LEU A 28 28.60 3.28 -4.71
CA LEU A 28 27.50 4.21 -4.54
C LEU A 28 27.72 5.07 -3.29
N SER A 29 27.88 6.37 -3.49
CA SER A 29 28.06 7.34 -2.41
C SER A 29 26.87 8.28 -2.29
N ALA A 30 26.42 8.49 -1.05
CA ALA A 30 25.40 9.47 -0.72
C ALA A 30 26.08 10.75 -0.22
N VAL A 31 25.94 11.84 -0.96
CA VAL A 31 26.59 13.11 -0.65
C VAL A 31 25.52 14.14 -0.25
N PRO A 32 25.63 14.75 0.94
CA PRO A 32 24.81 15.89 1.30
C PRO A 32 25.02 17.03 0.29
N THR A 33 23.96 17.49 -0.35
CA THR A 33 23.99 18.63 -1.26
C THR A 33 22.89 19.62 -0.94
N THR A 34 23.01 20.84 -1.44
CA THR A 34 21.97 21.87 -1.35
C THR A 34 21.57 22.23 -2.76
N GLU A 35 20.31 22.01 -3.11
CA GLU A 35 19.77 22.40 -4.41
C GLU A 35 18.66 23.42 -4.19
N ARG A 36 18.81 24.62 -4.77
CA ARG A 36 17.88 25.75 -4.59
C ARG A 36 17.54 26.03 -3.12
N GLY A 37 18.55 26.00 -2.24
CA GLY A 37 18.37 26.23 -0.80
C GLY A 37 17.69 25.09 -0.03
N THR A 38 17.32 23.99 -0.69
CA THR A 38 16.72 22.81 -0.04
C THR A 38 17.78 21.74 0.19
N PRO A 39 17.92 21.21 1.43
CA PRO A 39 18.80 20.08 1.71
C PRO A 39 18.36 18.84 0.93
N LYS A 40 19.26 18.25 0.14
CA LYS A 40 19.02 17.03 -0.65
C LYS A 40 20.18 16.06 -0.52
N ILE A 41 19.96 14.78 -0.73
CA ILE A 41 21.05 13.79 -0.82
C ILE A 41 21.24 13.45 -2.29
N ALA A 42 22.39 13.78 -2.83
CA ALA A 42 22.79 13.34 -4.17
C ALA A 42 23.40 11.95 -4.08
N LEU A 43 23.06 11.11 -5.06
CA LEU A 43 23.80 9.88 -5.32
C LEU A 43 24.91 10.21 -6.31
N SER A 44 26.11 9.64 -6.11
CA SER A 44 27.18 9.71 -7.10
C SER A 44 26.70 9.17 -8.46
N ALA A 45 27.37 9.57 -9.54
CA ALA A 45 27.13 8.95 -10.84
C ALA A 45 27.27 7.42 -10.69
N ILE A 46 26.26 6.69 -11.19
CA ILE A 46 26.22 5.24 -11.17
C ILE A 46 26.40 4.72 -12.58
N ASP A 47 27.19 3.67 -12.72
CA ASP A 47 27.24 2.91 -13.96
C ASP A 47 25.94 2.09 -14.15
N PRO A 48 25.65 1.61 -15.37
CA PRO A 48 24.45 0.83 -15.65
C PRO A 48 24.31 -0.46 -14.83
N GLU A 49 25.42 -1.10 -14.45
CA GLU A 49 25.43 -2.35 -13.68
C GLU A 49 25.01 -2.08 -12.23
N THR A 50 25.60 -1.06 -11.59
CA THR A 50 25.21 -0.55 -10.27
C THR A 50 23.74 -0.13 -10.28
N ALA A 51 23.27 0.55 -11.32
CA ALA A 51 21.87 0.93 -11.46
C ALA A 51 20.94 -0.28 -11.55
N ALA A 52 21.32 -1.30 -12.34
CA ALA A 52 20.57 -2.54 -12.46
C ALA A 52 20.50 -3.31 -11.13
N GLU A 53 21.60 -3.32 -10.38
CA GLU A 53 21.68 -3.99 -9.07
C GLU A 53 20.86 -3.27 -8.00
N VAL A 54 20.90 -1.93 -7.95
CA VAL A 54 20.00 -1.14 -7.10
C VAL A 54 18.54 -1.46 -7.43
N ALA A 55 18.18 -1.47 -8.72
CA ALA A 55 16.84 -1.81 -9.15
C ALA A 55 16.46 -3.25 -8.74
N ARG A 56 17.39 -4.20 -8.84
CA ARG A 56 17.20 -5.59 -8.40
C ARG A 56 16.97 -5.69 -6.90
N LEU A 57 17.74 -4.95 -6.09
CA LEU A 57 17.59 -4.91 -4.63
C LEU A 57 16.27 -4.27 -4.20
N ILE A 58 15.85 -3.19 -4.87
CA ILE A 58 14.53 -2.59 -4.65
C ILE A 58 13.42 -3.60 -4.99
N ARG A 59 13.50 -4.27 -6.14
CA ARG A 59 12.57 -5.35 -6.51
C ARG A 59 12.59 -6.49 -5.49
N LYS A 60 13.77 -6.88 -4.99
CA LYS A 60 13.92 -7.92 -3.96
C LYS A 60 13.25 -7.50 -2.65
N ALA A 61 13.44 -6.26 -2.22
CA ALA A 61 12.80 -5.70 -1.03
C ALA A 61 11.26 -5.68 -1.17
N LEU A 62 10.76 -5.37 -2.37
CA LEU A 62 9.33 -5.34 -2.66
C LEU A 62 8.73 -6.70 -3.05
N THR A 63 9.55 -7.75 -3.22
CA THR A 63 9.10 -9.07 -3.69
C THR A 63 8.00 -9.63 -2.81
N ARG A 64 8.11 -9.47 -1.49
CA ARG A 64 7.08 -9.92 -0.55
C ARG A 64 5.76 -9.18 -0.79
N THR A 65 5.81 -7.88 -1.04
CA THR A 65 4.62 -7.04 -1.26
C THR A 65 3.95 -7.36 -2.58
N HIS A 66 4.72 -7.58 -3.65
CA HIS A 66 4.19 -8.06 -4.93
C HIS A 66 3.54 -9.44 -4.79
N LYS A 67 4.18 -10.40 -4.12
CA LYS A 67 3.58 -11.72 -3.87
C LYS A 67 2.24 -11.64 -3.15
N VAL A 68 2.12 -10.75 -2.16
CA VAL A 68 0.85 -10.55 -1.44
C VAL A 68 -0.20 -9.89 -2.34
N ALA A 69 0.19 -8.91 -3.16
CA ALA A 69 -0.71 -8.29 -4.13
C ALA A 69 -1.20 -9.29 -5.18
N ASP A 70 -0.33 -10.16 -5.70
CA ASP A 70 -0.69 -11.21 -6.65
C ASP A 70 -1.61 -12.26 -6.02
N ALA A 71 -1.35 -12.66 -4.78
CA ALA A 71 -2.24 -13.54 -4.02
C ALA A 71 -3.61 -12.90 -3.78
N LEU A 72 -3.66 -11.60 -3.49
CA LEU A 72 -4.91 -10.86 -3.34
C LEU A 72 -5.67 -10.79 -4.66
N ARG A 73 -4.99 -10.57 -5.79
CA ARG A 73 -5.58 -10.56 -7.13
C ARG A 73 -6.22 -11.91 -7.45
N SER A 74 -5.47 -13.00 -7.29
CA SER A 74 -5.96 -14.36 -7.54
C SER A 74 -7.14 -14.74 -6.63
N THR A 75 -7.10 -14.32 -5.36
CA THR A 75 -8.21 -14.56 -4.43
C THR A 75 -9.45 -13.74 -4.83
N ALA A 76 -9.27 -12.48 -5.21
CA ALA A 76 -10.35 -11.63 -5.68
C ALA A 76 -11.01 -12.17 -6.95
N GLU A 77 -10.22 -12.65 -7.91
CA GLU A 77 -10.72 -13.31 -9.13
C GLU A 77 -11.57 -14.55 -8.79
N THR A 78 -11.10 -15.40 -7.86
CA THR A 78 -11.84 -16.58 -7.39
C THR A 78 -13.18 -16.22 -6.75
N LEU A 79 -13.24 -15.08 -6.05
CA LEU A 79 -14.44 -14.58 -5.37
C LEU A 79 -15.29 -13.65 -6.26
N ALA A 80 -14.95 -13.50 -7.55
CA ALA A 80 -15.61 -12.57 -8.47
C ALA A 80 -15.67 -11.11 -7.94
N LEU A 81 -14.61 -10.69 -7.23
CA LEU A 81 -14.39 -9.34 -6.76
C LEU A 81 -13.57 -8.56 -7.79
N ASP A 82 -14.18 -7.53 -8.37
CA ASP A 82 -13.53 -6.66 -9.35
C ASP A 82 -12.62 -5.63 -8.67
N LEU A 83 -11.30 -5.82 -8.77
CA LEU A 83 -10.26 -4.94 -8.20
C LEU A 83 -9.37 -4.35 -9.32
N PRO A 84 -9.91 -3.47 -10.20
CA PRO A 84 -9.21 -3.06 -11.43
C PRO A 84 -7.96 -2.21 -11.16
N GLU A 85 -7.92 -1.52 -10.02
CA GLU A 85 -6.83 -0.64 -9.63
C GLU A 85 -5.87 -1.29 -8.62
N LEU A 86 -5.85 -2.62 -8.49
CA LEU A 86 -4.98 -3.32 -7.54
C LEU A 86 -3.49 -3.23 -7.94
N HIS A 87 -2.72 -2.45 -7.19
CA HIS A 87 -1.28 -2.27 -7.41
C HIS A 87 -0.50 -2.10 -6.10
N VAL A 88 0.83 -2.18 -6.21
CA VAL A 88 1.76 -1.87 -5.13
C VAL A 88 2.23 -0.43 -5.29
N ASP A 89 1.99 0.39 -4.28
CA ASP A 89 2.51 1.77 -4.19
C ASP A 89 3.15 1.99 -2.83
N ASN A 90 4.35 2.59 -2.79
CA ASN A 90 5.07 2.91 -1.55
C ASN A 90 5.15 1.75 -0.53
N ASN A 91 5.41 0.53 -1.01
CA ASN A 91 5.45 -0.71 -0.21
C ASN A 91 4.11 -1.04 0.51
N LYS A 92 3.01 -0.53 -0.02
CA LYS A 92 1.65 -0.81 0.39
C LYS A 92 0.88 -1.42 -0.77
N VAL A 93 -0.20 -2.11 -0.44
CA VAL A 93 -1.13 -2.67 -1.44
C VAL A 93 -2.33 -1.73 -1.53
N SER A 94 -2.52 -1.13 -2.70
CA SER A 94 -3.67 -0.27 -2.99
C SER A 94 -4.73 -1.09 -3.73
N MET A 95 -5.97 -1.09 -3.24
CA MET A 95 -7.11 -1.67 -3.96
C MET A 95 -7.81 -0.65 -4.87
N GLY A 96 -7.50 0.64 -4.69
CA GLY A 96 -8.07 1.74 -5.47
C GLY A 96 -9.57 1.92 -5.28
N ASN A 97 -10.25 2.33 -6.34
CA ASN A 97 -11.69 2.58 -6.33
C ASN A 97 -12.48 1.28 -6.54
N LEU A 98 -13.44 1.02 -5.65
CA LEU A 98 -14.37 -0.10 -5.75
C LEU A 98 -15.79 0.40 -5.97
N SER A 99 -16.54 -0.25 -6.87
CA SER A 99 -17.97 0.01 -6.99
C SER A 99 -18.70 -0.38 -5.69
N LEU A 100 -19.82 0.28 -5.37
CA LEU A 100 -20.60 -0.08 -4.16
C LEU A 100 -20.98 -1.57 -4.11
N PRO A 101 -21.42 -2.22 -5.21
CA PRO A 101 -21.73 -3.65 -5.19
C PRO A 101 -20.51 -4.55 -4.92
N THR A 102 -19.33 -4.18 -5.42
CA THR A 102 -18.10 -4.93 -5.16
C THR A 102 -17.60 -4.73 -3.73
N ALA A 103 -17.67 -3.50 -3.21
CA ALA A 103 -17.33 -3.22 -1.81
C ALA A 103 -18.27 -3.95 -0.83
N ASP A 104 -19.57 -4.04 -1.16
CA ASP A 104 -20.53 -4.79 -0.36
C ASP A 104 -20.26 -6.31 -0.38
N ARG A 105 -19.96 -6.86 -1.56
CA ARG A 105 -19.50 -8.26 -1.70
C ARG A 105 -18.25 -8.53 -0.90
N LEU A 106 -17.26 -7.64 -0.96
CA LEU A 106 -16.04 -7.75 -0.17
C LEU A 106 -16.36 -7.77 1.33
N ALA A 107 -17.24 -6.88 1.81
CA ALA A 107 -17.64 -6.87 3.22
C ALA A 107 -18.28 -8.21 3.63
N ARG A 108 -19.14 -8.80 2.78
CA ARG A 108 -19.74 -10.11 3.01
C ARG A 108 -18.71 -11.24 3.08
N HIS A 109 -17.76 -11.29 2.15
CA HIS A 109 -16.67 -12.28 2.20
C HIS A 109 -15.79 -12.13 3.44
N LEU A 110 -15.77 -10.96 4.07
CA LEU A 110 -15.09 -10.69 5.34
C LEU A 110 -15.98 -10.93 6.57
N GLY A 111 -17.17 -11.51 6.40
CA GLY A 111 -18.08 -11.88 7.49
C GLY A 111 -19.08 -10.79 7.88
N ALA A 112 -19.31 -9.76 7.07
CA ALA A 112 -20.38 -8.81 7.33
C ALA A 112 -21.77 -9.51 7.19
N PRO A 113 -22.72 -9.25 8.13
CA PRO A 113 -24.06 -9.83 8.06
C PRO A 113 -24.81 -9.32 6.83
N ASP A 114 -25.56 -10.16 6.15
CA ASP A 114 -26.28 -9.82 4.91
C ASP A 114 -27.21 -8.61 5.08
N ARG A 115 -27.34 -7.80 4.01
CA ARG A 115 -28.30 -6.68 3.97
C ARG A 115 -29.70 -7.23 3.68
N GLU A 116 -30.70 -6.59 4.27
CA GLU A 116 -32.10 -6.84 3.92
C GLU A 116 -32.31 -6.54 2.43
N THR A 117 -32.87 -7.53 1.73
CA THR A 117 -33.08 -7.47 0.29
C THR A 117 -34.11 -6.37 -0.03
N GLY A 118 -33.77 -5.46 -0.95
CA GLY A 118 -34.66 -4.37 -1.39
C GLY A 118 -34.35 -2.98 -0.81
N THR A 119 -33.38 -2.86 0.11
CA THR A 119 -32.88 -1.55 0.56
C THR A 119 -31.92 -0.95 -0.46
N ALA A 120 -32.00 0.38 -0.66
CA ALA A 120 -31.03 1.09 -1.49
C ALA A 120 -29.61 0.92 -0.91
N ILE A 121 -28.63 0.76 -1.79
CA ILE A 121 -27.22 0.65 -1.40
C ILE A 121 -26.67 2.07 -1.20
N GLU A 122 -26.63 2.51 0.04
CA GLU A 122 -25.99 3.79 0.39
C GLU A 122 -24.49 3.62 0.57
N ALA A 123 -23.72 4.53 -0.02
CA ALA A 123 -22.25 4.48 0.04
C ALA A 123 -21.72 4.57 1.47
N ARG A 124 -22.41 5.31 2.34
CA ARG A 124 -22.03 5.46 3.74
C ARG A 124 -22.10 4.13 4.48
N ASP A 125 -23.24 3.46 4.37
CA ASP A 125 -23.47 2.16 4.99
C ASP A 125 -22.48 1.11 4.50
N VAL A 126 -22.25 1.04 3.18
CA VAL A 126 -21.30 0.06 2.61
C VAL A 126 -19.89 0.31 3.13
N ALA A 127 -19.46 1.57 3.22
CA ALA A 127 -18.15 1.89 3.75
C ALA A 127 -18.02 1.52 5.23
N ASP A 128 -19.03 1.80 6.06
CA ASP A 128 -19.00 1.46 7.49
C ASP A 128 -19.05 -0.05 7.75
N ARG A 129 -19.87 -0.76 6.97
CA ARG A 129 -19.94 -2.23 6.97
C ARG A 129 -18.62 -2.85 6.54
N LEU A 130 -18.00 -2.32 5.49
CA LEU A 130 -16.69 -2.77 5.02
C LEU A 130 -15.58 -2.45 6.02
N ARG A 131 -15.54 -1.25 6.62
CA ARG A 131 -14.56 -0.88 7.67
C ARG A 131 -14.63 -1.85 8.84
N THR A 132 -15.84 -2.16 9.30
CA THR A 132 -16.07 -3.05 10.43
C THR A 132 -15.62 -4.48 10.11
N ALA A 133 -16.10 -5.04 9.00
CA ALA A 133 -15.73 -6.40 8.58
C ALA A 133 -14.23 -6.53 8.34
N PHE A 134 -13.61 -5.55 7.68
CA PHE A 134 -12.17 -5.50 7.47
C PHE A 134 -11.38 -5.47 8.78
N LYS A 135 -11.79 -4.63 9.73
CA LYS A 135 -11.12 -4.53 11.04
C LYS A 135 -11.22 -5.84 11.80
N ASN A 136 -12.38 -6.49 11.80
CA ASN A 136 -12.57 -7.76 12.47
C ASN A 136 -11.73 -8.87 11.82
N ALA A 137 -11.73 -8.94 10.48
CA ALA A 137 -11.01 -9.96 9.74
C ALA A 137 -9.48 -9.83 9.79
N THR A 138 -8.95 -8.61 9.83
CA THR A 138 -7.51 -8.35 9.67
C THR A 138 -6.82 -7.79 10.92
N GLY A 139 -7.59 -7.29 11.89
CA GLY A 139 -7.11 -6.45 13.00
C GLY A 139 -6.56 -5.09 12.55
N GLY A 140 -6.64 -4.76 11.26
CA GLY A 140 -6.14 -3.52 10.67
C GLY A 140 -7.22 -2.45 10.52
N VAL A 141 -6.83 -1.29 9.99
CA VAL A 141 -7.76 -0.19 9.69
C VAL A 141 -7.77 0.06 8.19
N LEU A 142 -8.96 0.02 7.60
CA LEU A 142 -9.18 0.43 6.21
C LEU A 142 -9.67 1.87 6.17
N ARG A 143 -8.89 2.75 5.55
CA ARG A 143 -9.34 4.12 5.27
C ARG A 143 -10.08 4.13 3.95
N ILE A 144 -11.28 4.71 3.97
CA ILE A 144 -12.17 4.81 2.82
C ILE A 144 -12.58 6.26 2.69
N ASP A 145 -12.36 6.86 1.53
CA ASP A 145 -12.90 8.18 1.22
C ASP A 145 -14.32 8.01 0.65
N HIS A 146 -15.27 8.80 1.16
CA HIS A 146 -16.67 8.74 0.73
C HIS A 146 -16.90 9.46 -0.61
N PRO A 147 -18.00 9.15 -1.33
CA PRO A 147 -18.35 9.79 -2.59
C PRO A 147 -18.59 11.31 -2.55
N GLU A 148 -18.68 11.91 -1.35
CA GLU A 148 -18.75 13.36 -1.18
C GLU A 148 -17.39 14.06 -1.22
N HIS A 149 -16.29 13.31 -1.37
CA HIS A 149 -14.97 13.86 -1.65
C HIS A 149 -14.84 14.22 -3.14
N PRO A 150 -14.19 15.35 -3.51
CA PRO A 150 -14.03 15.81 -4.89
C PRO A 150 -13.26 14.86 -5.84
N HIS A 151 -12.81 13.70 -5.35
CA HIS A 151 -12.08 12.69 -6.12
C HIS A 151 -12.81 11.34 -6.26
N SER A 152 -14.00 11.23 -5.70
CA SER A 152 -14.75 9.97 -5.71
C SER A 152 -15.72 9.95 -6.89
N ARG A 153 -15.69 8.89 -7.71
CA ARG A 153 -16.71 8.66 -8.73
C ARG A 153 -18.03 8.31 -8.03
N SER A 154 -19.13 8.94 -8.46
CA SER A 154 -20.46 8.61 -7.98
C SER A 154 -20.69 7.09 -8.11
N GLY A 155 -21.12 6.44 -7.02
CA GLY A 155 -21.29 4.98 -6.97
C GLY A 155 -20.01 4.15 -6.69
N SER A 156 -18.94 4.77 -6.19
CA SER A 156 -17.71 4.06 -5.78
C SER A 156 -17.16 4.52 -4.43
N LEU A 157 -16.35 3.66 -3.80
CA LEU A 157 -15.57 3.93 -2.60
C LEU A 157 -14.08 3.92 -2.96
N SER A 158 -13.34 4.94 -2.52
CA SER A 158 -11.89 4.98 -2.72
C SER A 158 -11.19 4.38 -1.50
N LEU A 159 -10.55 3.23 -1.67
CA LEU A 159 -9.84 2.54 -0.59
C LEU A 159 -8.38 2.96 -0.58
N LYS A 160 -7.90 3.47 0.55
CA LYS A 160 -6.47 3.79 0.69
C LYS A 160 -5.62 2.53 0.81
N ALA A 161 -4.37 2.66 0.38
CA ALA A 161 -3.40 1.58 0.45
C ALA A 161 -3.13 1.12 1.89
N ILE A 162 -3.05 -0.20 2.05
CA ILE A 162 -2.81 -0.89 3.32
C ILE A 162 -1.39 -1.49 3.35
N ASP A 163 -0.80 -1.62 4.53
CA ASP A 163 0.53 -2.24 4.64
C ASP A 163 0.51 -3.73 4.28
N VAL A 164 1.69 -4.28 3.97
CA VAL A 164 1.83 -5.65 3.49
C VAL A 164 1.35 -6.71 4.48
N ASN A 165 1.44 -6.47 5.79
CA ASN A 165 1.01 -7.44 6.79
C ASN A 165 -0.51 -7.45 6.89
N THR A 166 -1.14 -6.29 6.85
CA THR A 166 -2.59 -6.17 6.77
C THR A 166 -3.13 -6.80 5.47
N ALA A 167 -2.49 -6.54 4.32
CA ALA A 167 -2.85 -7.17 3.06
C ALA A 167 -2.72 -8.71 3.10
N ARG A 168 -1.67 -9.24 3.75
CA ARG A 168 -1.52 -10.69 3.94
C ARG A 168 -2.65 -11.27 4.78
N ARG A 169 -3.05 -10.60 5.86
CA ARG A 169 -4.18 -11.03 6.69
C ARG A 169 -5.50 -10.96 5.92
N LEU A 170 -5.67 -9.95 5.07
CA LEU A 170 -6.83 -9.85 4.18
C LEU A 170 -6.91 -11.06 3.24
N VAL A 171 -5.81 -11.43 2.59
CA VAL A 171 -5.75 -12.64 1.75
C VAL A 171 -6.15 -13.88 2.55
N MET A 172 -5.61 -14.06 3.75
CA MET A 172 -5.94 -15.20 4.61
C MET A 172 -7.42 -15.22 5.00
N ALA A 173 -7.98 -14.08 5.39
CA ALA A 173 -9.39 -13.98 5.75
C ALA A 173 -10.33 -14.28 4.56
N LEU A 174 -9.94 -13.87 3.35
CA LEU A 174 -10.73 -14.14 2.14
C LEU A 174 -10.62 -15.61 1.69
N GLN A 175 -9.48 -16.26 1.90
CA GLN A 175 -9.26 -17.66 1.51
C GLN A 175 -9.89 -18.66 2.48
N PHE A 176 -9.84 -18.37 3.79
CA PHE A 176 -10.17 -19.35 4.83
C PHE A 176 -11.34 -18.94 5.72
N GLY A 177 -11.95 -17.78 5.48
CA GLY A 177 -12.85 -17.11 6.43
C GLY A 177 -12.03 -16.41 7.52
N GLY A 178 -12.45 -15.21 7.91
CA GLY A 178 -11.79 -14.46 9.00
C GLY A 178 -11.76 -15.26 10.32
N PRO A 179 -10.87 -14.92 11.28
CA PRO A 179 -10.89 -15.55 12.58
C PRO A 179 -12.27 -15.37 13.22
N ALA A 180 -12.86 -16.48 13.67
CA ALA A 180 -14.06 -16.51 14.49
C ALA A 180 -13.84 -15.77 15.82
#